data_AF-A0A4D6Y2D6-F1
#
_entry.id   AF-A0A4D6Y2D6-F1
#
_cell.length_a   1.000
_cell.length_b   1.000
_cell.length_c   1.000
_cell.angle_alpha   90.00
_cell.angle_beta   90.00
_cell.angle_gamma   90.00
#
_symmetry.space_group_name_H-M   'P 1'
#
loop_
_entity.id
_entity.type
_entity.pdbx_description
1 polymer ?
#
loop_
_entity_poly.entity_id
_entity_poly.type
_entity_poly.pdbx_seq_one_letter_code
_entity_poly.pdbx_strand_id
1 'polypeptide(L)'
;MNYYIIEIINQKKIIYTKNSLLLSILKKNNIYIGYQCKSGYCGTCRIQIIKGNVIYPFKQPIAALFKINEIFPCCCQPNGNITIKI
;
A
#
# COMPACT_ATOMS: atom_id res chain seq x y z
N MET A 1 20.15 -4.13 -9.12
CA MET A 1 18.75 -4.34 -8.66
C MET A 1 18.43 -3.24 -7.66
N ASN A 2 17.47 -2.37 -7.94
CA ASN A 2 17.14 -1.26 -7.04
C ASN A 2 16.11 -1.72 -6.01
N TYR A 3 16.50 -1.71 -4.74
CA TYR A 3 15.65 -2.02 -3.61
C TYR A 3 15.09 -0.74 -3.00
N TYR A 4 13.90 -0.85 -2.41
CA TYR A 4 13.21 0.24 -1.74
C TYR A 4 12.69 -0.25 -0.39
N ILE A 5 12.34 0.70 0.47
CA ILE A 5 11.94 0.43 1.85
C ILE A 5 10.50 0.90 2.08
N ILE A 6 9.71 0.03 2.70
CA ILE A 6 8.43 0.37 3.30
C ILE A 6 8.63 0.39 4.82
N GLU A 7 8.48 1.56 5.42
CA GLU A 7 8.50 1.71 6.86
C GLU A 7 7.08 1.70 7.40
N ILE A 8 6.81 0.82 8.36
CA ILE A 8 5.51 0.72 9.01
C ILE A 8 5.66 1.26 10.42
N ILE A 9 4.90 2.33 10.70
CA ILE A 9 4.98 3.02 11.98
C ILE A 9 4.74 2.02 13.12
N ASN A 10 5.64 2.05 14.11
CA ASN A 10 5.60 1.21 15.31
C ASN A 10 5.64 -0.31 15.06
N GLN A 11 6.11 -0.76 13.88
CA GLN A 11 6.24 -2.18 13.59
C GLN A 11 7.63 -2.55 13.05
N LYS A 12 7.86 -2.40 11.75
CA LYS A 12 9.09 -2.83 11.09
C LYS A 12 9.30 -2.17 9.73
N LYS A 13 10.50 -2.38 9.18
CA LYS A 13 10.87 -2.00 7.81
C LYS A 13 10.87 -3.23 6.92
N ILE A 14 10.34 -3.08 5.71
CA ILE A 14 10.29 -4.13 4.69
C ILE A 14 11.10 -3.68 3.48
N ILE A 15 11.98 -4.55 3.01
CA ILE A 15 12.71 -4.37 1.75
C ILE A 15 11.87 -4.99 0.62
N TYR A 16 11.70 -4.25 -0.48
CA TYR A 16 10.93 -4.72 -1.61
C TYR A 16 11.52 -4.25 -2.96
N THR A 17 11.06 -4.87 -4.04
CA THR A 17 11.39 -4.50 -5.42
C THR A 17 10.20 -3.84 -6.12
N LYS A 18 10.47 -2.96 -7.08
CA LYS A 18 9.43 -2.28 -7.88
C LYS A 18 8.48 -3.27 -8.56
N ASN A 19 7.32 -2.76 -9.00
CA ASN A 19 6.25 -3.48 -9.71
C ASN A 19 5.49 -4.54 -8.88
N SER A 20 5.62 -4.49 -7.56
CA SER A 20 4.84 -5.34 -6.65
C SER A 20 3.68 -4.55 -6.02
N LEU A 21 2.50 -5.17 -5.95
CA LEU A 21 1.35 -4.62 -5.22
C LEU A 21 1.66 -4.53 -3.73
N LEU A 22 1.26 -3.42 -3.10
CA LEU A 22 1.52 -3.18 -1.67
C LEU A 22 0.92 -4.29 -0.79
N LEU A 23 -0.30 -4.75 -1.08
CA LEU A 23 -0.92 -5.87 -0.36
C LEU A 23 -0.08 -7.15 -0.45
N SER A 24 0.51 -7.44 -1.61
CA SER A 24 1.36 -8.62 -1.80
C SER A 24 2.66 -8.52 -1.02
N ILE A 25 3.25 -7.32 -0.95
CA ILE A 25 4.46 -7.07 -0.16
C ILE A 25 4.17 -7.26 1.33
N LEU A 26 3.07 -6.69 1.83
CA LEU A 26 2.64 -6.83 3.23
C LEU A 26 2.39 -8.30 3.60
N LYS A 27 1.67 -9.05 2.76
CA LYS A 27 1.40 -10.48 2.96
C LYS A 27 2.67 -11.33 3.01
N LYS A 28 3.60 -11.12 2.08
CA LYS A 28 4.90 -11.83 2.06
C LYS A 28 5.71 -11.59 3.33
N ASN A 29 5.45 -10.49 4.03
CA ASN A 29 6.10 -10.12 5.28
C ASN A 29 5.22 -10.40 6.51
N ASN A 30 4.20 -11.24 6.41
CA ASN A 30 3.30 -11.61 7.50
C ASN A 30 2.58 -10.41 8.14
N ILE A 31 2.22 -9.41 7.34
CA ILE A 31 1.43 -8.27 7.78
C ILE A 31 0.03 -8.40 7.22
N TYR A 32 -0.91 -8.59 8.14
CA TYR A 32 -2.32 -8.78 7.84
C TYR A 32 -3.05 -7.45 7.95
N ILE A 33 -3.65 -7.05 6.84
CA ILE A 33 -4.61 -5.95 6.78
C ILE A 33 -5.95 -6.51 6.31
N GLY A 34 -7.05 -5.82 6.61
CA GLY A 34 -8.34 -6.16 6.02
C GLY A 34 -8.27 -6.09 4.49
N TYR A 35 -8.93 -7.00 3.77
CA TYR A 35 -9.14 -6.86 2.32
C TYR A 35 -10.29 -7.78 1.90
N GLN A 36 -11.03 -7.39 0.85
CA GLN A 36 -12.14 -8.20 0.33
C GLN A 36 -12.13 -8.20 -1.21
N CYS A 37 -12.50 -7.09 -1.84
CA CYS A 37 -12.72 -7.03 -3.30
C CYS A 37 -11.46 -7.12 -4.17
N LYS A 38 -10.27 -6.77 -3.63
CA LYS A 38 -9.00 -6.63 -4.37
C LYS A 38 -9.03 -5.67 -5.58
N SER A 39 -10.09 -4.88 -5.73
CA SER A 39 -10.33 -3.97 -6.86
C SER A 39 -10.44 -2.50 -6.46
N GLY A 40 -10.25 -2.17 -5.17
CA GLY A 40 -10.37 -0.79 -4.68
C GLY A 40 -11.82 -0.27 -4.58
N TYR A 41 -12.80 -1.18 -4.52
CA TYR A 41 -14.24 -0.85 -4.45
C TYR A 41 -14.80 -0.87 -3.02
N CYS A 42 -14.47 -1.89 -2.22
CA CYS A 42 -15.07 -2.10 -0.89
C CYS A 42 -14.47 -1.24 0.23
N GLY A 43 -13.28 -0.67 0.03
CA GLY A 43 -12.59 0.13 1.03
C GLY A 43 -11.94 -0.62 2.21
N THR A 44 -12.18 -1.92 2.38
CA THR A 44 -11.63 -2.72 3.51
C THR A 44 -10.11 -2.72 3.61
N CYS A 45 -9.40 -2.51 2.49
CA CYS A 45 -7.93 -2.52 2.45
C CYS A 45 -7.27 -1.19 2.85
N ARG A 46 -8.08 -0.15 3.10
CA ARG A 46 -7.63 1.20 3.40
C ARG A 46 -6.59 1.24 4.53
N ILE A 47 -5.48 1.92 4.27
CA ILE A 47 -4.46 2.30 5.26
C ILE A 47 -4.02 3.74 5.00
N GLN A 48 -3.23 4.31 5.89
CA GLN A 48 -2.75 5.69 5.76
C GLN A 48 -1.30 5.73 5.24
N ILE A 49 -1.02 6.60 4.27
CA ILE A 49 0.33 6.97 3.88
C ILE A 49 0.79 8.21 4.66
N ILE A 50 2.01 8.15 5.18
CA ILE A 50 2.60 9.21 6.01
C ILE A 50 3.69 9.95 5.25
N LYS A 51 4.49 9.21 4.47
CA LYS A 51 5.53 9.77 3.59
C LYS A 51 5.67 8.94 2.31
N GLY A 52 6.06 9.61 1.23
CA GLY A 52 6.28 9.02 -0.08
C GLY A 52 4.99 8.91 -0.90
N ASN A 53 5.08 8.20 -2.02
CA ASN A 53 4.03 8.17 -3.04
C ASN A 53 3.71 6.73 -3.46
N VAL A 54 2.46 6.50 -3.85
CA VAL A 54 2.01 5.26 -4.49
C VAL A 54 1.43 5.57 -5.86
N ILE A 55 1.46 4.57 -6.75
CA ILE A 55 0.83 4.61 -8.06
C ILE A 55 -0.27 3.55 -8.15
N TYR A 56 -1.30 3.84 -8.93
CA TYR A 56 -2.38 2.91 -9.24
C TYR A 56 -2.26 2.49 -10.70
N PRO A 57 -1.67 1.31 -10.99
CA PRO A 57 -1.29 0.94 -12.36
C PRO A 57 -2.47 0.67 -13.30
N PHE A 58 -3.64 0.30 -12.77
CA PHE A 58 -4.80 -0.08 -13.59
C PHE A 58 -5.92 0.95 -13.57
N LYS A 59 -6.41 1.32 -12.40
CA LYS A 59 -7.51 2.27 -12.24
C LYS A 59 -7.40 2.95 -10.87
N GLN A 60 -7.67 4.26 -10.81
CA GLN A 60 -7.80 4.94 -9.54
C GLN A 60 -8.99 4.35 -8.75
N PRO A 61 -8.83 4.07 -7.45
CA PRO A 61 -9.91 3.51 -6.65
C PRO A 61 -11.03 4.53 -6.55
N ILE A 62 -12.27 4.12 -6.84
CA ILE A 62 -13.45 4.97 -6.62
C ILE A 62 -13.58 5.30 -5.12
N ALA A 63 -13.16 4.38 -4.25
CA ALA A 63 -13.05 4.58 -2.81
C ALA A 63 -11.93 5.55 -2.37
N ALA A 64 -11.08 6.05 -3.28
CA ALA A 64 -10.05 7.04 -2.97
C ALA A 64 -10.58 8.47 -2.91
N LEU A 65 -11.85 8.70 -3.29
CA LEU A 65 -12.48 10.02 -3.23
C LEU A 65 -12.71 10.57 -1.81
N PHE A 66 -12.41 9.80 -0.76
CA PHE A 66 -13.00 10.08 0.55
C PHE A 66 -12.06 10.75 1.57
N LYS A 67 -10.73 10.56 1.56
CA LYS A 67 -9.82 11.17 2.56
C LYS A 67 -8.38 11.36 2.08
N ILE A 68 -7.81 12.51 2.47
CA ILE A 68 -6.39 12.85 2.31
C ILE A 68 -5.51 11.80 3.00
N ASN A 69 -4.42 11.41 2.35
CA ASN A 69 -3.43 10.46 2.84
C ASN A 69 -3.92 9.02 3.04
N GLU A 70 -5.08 8.63 2.50
CA GLU A 70 -5.50 7.23 2.47
C GLU A 70 -5.11 6.56 1.16
N ILE A 71 -4.64 5.31 1.28
CA ILE A 71 -4.25 4.48 0.14
C ILE A 71 -4.90 3.10 0.22
N PHE A 72 -4.96 2.41 -0.92
CA PHE A 72 -5.56 1.08 -1.05
C PHE A 72 -4.50 0.07 -1.49
N PRO A 73 -3.82 -0.61 -0.54
CA PRO A 73 -2.78 -1.60 -0.80
C PRO A 73 -3.17 -2.68 -1.78
N CYS A 74 -4.47 -2.99 -1.86
CA CYS A 74 -4.99 -4.01 -2.74
C CYS A 74 -4.88 -3.67 -4.23
N CYS A 75 -4.71 -2.39 -4.59
CA CYS A 75 -4.59 -1.94 -5.98
C CYS A 75 -3.52 -0.87 -6.22
N CYS A 76 -2.69 -0.54 -5.22
CA CYS A 76 -1.58 0.40 -5.37
C CYS A 76 -0.21 -0.29 -5.36
N GLN A 77 0.77 0.36 -5.97
CA GLN A 77 2.19 0.01 -5.92
C GLN A 77 2.99 1.15 -5.29
N PRO A 78 3.92 0.86 -4.37
CA PRO A 78 4.82 1.88 -3.82
C PRO A 78 5.77 2.44 -4.89
N ASN A 79 5.86 3.76 -5.00
CA ASN A 79 6.78 4.45 -5.92
C ASN A 79 8.01 4.99 -5.20
N GLY A 80 8.84 4.09 -4.70
CA GLY A 80 10.04 4.42 -3.93
C GLY A 80 9.85 4.18 -2.44
N ASN A 81 10.70 4.81 -1.62
CA ASN A 81 10.60 4.64 -0.17
C ASN A 81 9.32 5.28 0.35
N ILE A 82 8.54 4.52 1.12
CA ILE A 82 7.28 4.99 1.70
C ILE A 82 7.21 4.69 3.19
N THR A 83 6.47 5.51 3.92
CA THR A 83 6.10 5.28 5.31
C THR A 83 4.59 5.18 5.40
N ILE A 84 4.08 4.11 6.01
CA ILE A 84 2.65 3.82 6.13
C ILE A 84 2.26 3.56 7.58
N LYS A 85 0.99 3.80 7.88
CA LYS A 85 0.33 3.45 9.14
C LYS A 85 -0.84 2.52 8.83
N ILE A 86 -0.80 1.34 9.44
CA ILE A 86 -1.78 0.26 9.29
C ILE A 86 -2.73 0.29 10.49
#